data_AF-A0A2T2NYL1-F1
#
_entry.id   AF-A0A2T2NYL1-F1
#
_cell.length_a   1.000
_cell.length_b   1.000
_cell.length_c   1.000
_cell.angle_alpha   90.00
_cell.angle_beta   90.00
_cell.angle_gamma   90.00
#
_symmetry.space_group_name_H-M   'P 1'
#
loop_
_entity.id
_entity.type
_entity.pdbx_description
1 polymer ?
#
loop_
_entity_poly.entity_id
_entity_poly.type
_entity_poly.pdbx_seq_one_letter_code
_entity_poly.pdbx_strand_id
1 'polypeptide(L)'
;MVSPPLIRSAGSQGKRARAGTHDSRIRHEIFNSRPLGSHAQVLAVDLLNPTPAAEARKHKLKTLVPAPRSFFMDVKCPGCFTITTVFSHANTVVVCQGCSQVLCQPTGGKARLTEGCSFRRK
;
A
#
# COMPACT_ATOMS: atom_id res chain seq x y z
N MET A 1 -27.09 22.07 32.92
CA MET A 1 -26.78 20.65 33.25
C MET A 1 -26.55 19.95 31.91
N VAL A 2 -25.41 19.35 31.53
CA VAL A 2 -24.05 19.11 32.09
C VAL A 2 -23.13 18.81 30.87
N SER A 3 -21.79 18.93 30.84
CA SER A 3 -20.72 19.22 31.81
C SER A 3 -19.55 19.97 31.12
N PRO A 4 -18.61 20.60 31.86
CA PRO A 4 -17.40 21.22 31.28
C PRO A 4 -16.30 20.20 30.90
N PRO A 5 -15.33 20.57 30.04
CA PRO A 5 -14.16 19.74 29.73
C PRO A 5 -13.14 19.72 30.89
N LEU A 6 -12.63 18.54 31.22
CA LEU A 6 -11.62 18.35 32.27
C LEU A 6 -10.19 18.57 31.74
N ILE A 7 -9.39 19.27 32.53
CA ILE A 7 -7.96 19.57 32.33
C ILE A 7 -7.14 18.80 33.37
N ARG A 8 -5.85 18.52 33.05
CA ARG A 8 -4.81 17.89 33.91
C ARG A 8 -5.00 16.37 34.16
N SER A 9 -3.96 15.60 34.50
CA SER A 9 -2.63 15.93 35.02
C SER A 9 -1.50 15.04 34.46
N ALA A 10 -0.24 15.45 34.70
CA ALA A 10 0.95 14.66 34.40
C ALA A 10 1.43 13.82 35.60
N GLY A 11 2.09 12.69 35.29
CA GLY A 11 3.22 12.17 36.08
C GLY A 11 2.94 11.15 37.19
N SER A 12 3.64 10.01 37.13
CA SER A 12 4.17 9.33 38.31
C SER A 12 5.41 8.49 37.93
N GLN A 13 6.41 8.48 38.81
CA GLN A 13 7.69 7.80 38.63
C GLN A 13 7.73 6.46 39.37
N GLY A 14 8.65 5.57 38.99
CA GLY A 14 9.08 4.43 39.79
C GLY A 14 8.86 3.08 39.10
N LYS A 15 9.67 2.04 39.37
CA LYS A 15 10.60 1.87 40.50
C LYS A 15 11.93 1.25 40.05
N ARG A 16 12.98 1.51 40.86
CA ARG A 16 14.30 0.89 40.72
C ARG A 16 14.26 -0.59 41.15
N ALA A 17 15.09 -1.41 40.52
CA ALA A 17 15.71 -2.58 41.15
C ALA A 17 17.22 -2.52 40.88
N ARG A 18 18.04 -2.83 41.89
CA ARG A 18 19.51 -2.89 41.80
C ARG A 18 20.00 -4.15 42.50
N ALA A 19 21.18 -4.58 42.07
CA ALA A 19 22.18 -5.38 42.80
C ALA A 19 22.11 -6.91 42.69
N GLY A 20 23.31 -7.49 42.73
CA GLY A 20 23.62 -8.92 42.74
C GLY A 20 23.93 -9.48 41.35
N THR A 21 25.08 -10.12 41.10
CA THR A 21 26.31 -10.27 41.90
C THR A 21 27.48 -10.48 40.93
N HIS A 22 28.72 -10.30 41.40
CA HIS A 22 29.88 -10.83 40.70
C HIS A 22 29.77 -12.36 40.47
N ASP A 23 30.17 -12.83 39.29
CA ASP A 23 30.91 -14.08 39.17
C ASP A 23 32.11 -13.82 38.26
N SER A 24 33.28 -14.26 38.70
CA SER A 24 34.56 -14.02 38.07
C SER A 24 35.23 -15.33 37.65
N ARG A 25 34.58 -16.04 36.71
CA ARG A 25 35.09 -17.08 35.79
C ARG A 25 34.11 -17.07 34.60
N ILE A 26 34.47 -16.97 33.32
CA ILE A 26 35.63 -17.47 32.58
C ILE A 26 36.04 -16.38 31.57
N ARG A 27 37.31 -15.96 31.57
CA ARG A 27 37.91 -15.22 30.45
C ARG A 27 38.74 -16.19 29.63
N HIS A 28 38.16 -16.79 28.59
CA HIS A 28 38.87 -17.28 27.41
C HIS A 28 37.80 -17.64 26.36
N GLU A 29 37.92 -17.06 25.15
CA GLU A 29 37.05 -17.27 23.97
C GLU A 29 35.57 -16.88 24.21
N ILE A 30 34.95 -15.99 23.44
CA ILE A 30 34.81 -15.98 21.97
C ILE A 30 34.99 -14.56 21.42
N PHE A 31 36.02 -14.37 20.59
CA PHE A 31 36.19 -13.19 19.75
C PHE A 31 35.44 -13.42 18.42
N ASN A 32 34.12 -13.14 18.38
CA ASN A 32 33.32 -12.78 17.18
C ASN A 32 31.80 -12.95 17.39
N SER A 33 31.20 -12.10 18.23
CA SER A 33 29.73 -11.99 18.31
C SER A 33 29.26 -10.55 18.53
N ARG A 34 29.85 -9.60 17.78
CA ARG A 34 29.17 -8.31 17.52
C ARG A 34 28.09 -8.57 16.47
N PRO A 35 26.79 -8.36 16.76
CA PRO A 35 25.78 -8.38 15.71
C PRO A 35 26.05 -7.20 14.78
N LEU A 36 26.33 -7.48 13.51
CA LEU A 36 26.50 -6.44 12.49
C LEU A 36 25.17 -5.70 12.35
N GLY A 37 25.15 -4.44 12.76
CA GLY A 37 23.94 -3.62 12.74
C GLY A 37 23.45 -3.37 11.31
N SER A 38 22.30 -3.96 10.97
CA SER A 38 21.19 -3.45 10.14
C SER A 38 21.44 -2.58 8.89
N HIS A 39 22.65 -2.54 8.34
CA HIS A 39 22.98 -1.90 7.06
C HIS A 39 23.91 -2.82 6.26
N ALA A 40 23.36 -3.94 5.80
CA ALA A 40 23.96 -4.69 4.71
C ALA A 40 24.00 -3.79 3.47
N GLN A 41 25.19 -3.33 3.09
CA GLN A 41 25.37 -2.61 1.83
C GLN A 41 25.05 -3.57 0.68
N VAL A 42 24.09 -3.21 -0.14
CA VAL A 42 23.71 -3.98 -1.34
C VAL A 42 24.78 -3.76 -2.39
N LEU A 43 25.82 -4.60 -2.39
CA LEU A 43 26.99 -4.47 -3.26
C LEU A 43 26.70 -4.73 -4.75
N ALA A 44 25.55 -5.35 -5.07
CA ALA A 44 25.02 -5.46 -6.42
C ALA A 44 23.49 -5.47 -6.40
N VAL A 45 22.87 -4.71 -7.31
CA VAL A 45 21.43 -4.80 -7.59
C VAL A 45 21.23 -5.81 -8.70
N ASP A 46 20.44 -6.87 -8.47
CA ASP A 46 20.04 -7.77 -9.55
C ASP A 46 19.14 -7.01 -10.54
N LEU A 47 19.65 -6.79 -11.74
CA LEU A 47 18.98 -6.10 -12.84
C LEU A 47 18.14 -7.05 -13.71
N LEU A 48 18.43 -8.36 -13.67
CA LEU A 48 17.75 -9.38 -14.47
C LEU A 48 16.49 -9.87 -13.75
N ASN A 49 16.54 -10.01 -12.42
CA ASN A 49 15.40 -10.45 -11.60
C ASN A 49 15.00 -9.39 -10.55
N PRO A 50 14.53 -8.20 -10.97
CA PRO A 50 14.07 -7.18 -10.03
C PRO A 50 12.84 -7.67 -9.24
N THR A 51 12.73 -7.25 -7.98
CA THR A 51 11.55 -7.61 -7.18
C THR A 51 10.27 -6.95 -7.74
N PRO A 52 9.09 -7.60 -7.67
CA PRO A 52 7.84 -7.03 -8.18
C PRO A 52 7.49 -5.67 -7.58
N ALA A 53 7.86 -5.45 -6.31
CA ALA A 53 7.71 -4.16 -5.62
C ALA A 53 8.62 -3.07 -6.19
N ALA A 54 9.84 -3.41 -6.66
CA ALA A 54 10.72 -2.48 -7.33
C ALA A 54 10.20 -2.14 -8.74
N GLU A 55 9.69 -3.11 -9.50
CA GLU A 55 9.13 -2.89 -10.83
C GLU A 55 7.88 -2.00 -10.82
N ALA A 56 6.96 -2.24 -9.87
CA ALA A 56 5.73 -1.46 -9.73
C ALA A 56 6.01 0.04 -9.51
N ARG A 57 7.13 0.38 -8.86
CA ARG A 57 7.57 1.76 -8.60
C ARG A 57 8.20 2.46 -9.81
N LYS A 58 8.73 1.72 -10.80
CA LYS A 58 9.36 2.31 -12.00
C LYS A 58 8.29 2.96 -12.91
N HIS A 59 8.71 3.77 -13.88
CA HIS A 59 7.81 4.23 -14.94
C HIS A 59 7.48 3.07 -15.91
N LYS A 60 6.31 3.09 -16.56
CA LYS A 60 5.84 2.00 -17.47
C LYS A 60 6.74 1.71 -18.69
N LEU A 61 7.62 2.66 -19.03
CA LEU A 61 8.64 2.53 -20.08
C LEU A 61 10.05 2.25 -19.54
N LYS A 62 10.20 2.13 -18.22
CA LYS A 62 11.48 1.87 -17.51
C LYS A 62 11.42 0.58 -16.67
N THR A 63 10.38 -0.24 -16.83
CA THR A 63 10.33 -1.64 -16.37
C THR A 63 11.22 -2.51 -17.25
N LEU A 64 11.57 -3.72 -16.79
CA LEU A 64 12.44 -4.63 -17.56
C LEU A 64 11.83 -4.97 -18.93
N VAL A 65 10.52 -5.22 -18.94
CA VAL A 65 9.68 -5.30 -20.15
C VAL A 65 8.62 -4.19 -20.07
N PRO A 66 8.41 -3.39 -21.13
CA PRO A 66 7.39 -2.33 -21.13
C PRO A 66 5.98 -2.93 -21.25
N ALA A 67 5.04 -2.45 -20.41
CA ALA A 67 3.65 -2.91 -20.43
C ALA A 67 2.67 -1.77 -20.05
N PRO A 68 1.43 -1.77 -20.59
CA PRO A 68 0.40 -0.82 -20.18
C PRO A 68 -0.07 -1.07 -18.74
N ARG A 69 -0.39 0.00 -18.00
CA ARG A 69 -0.99 -0.05 -16.64
C ARG A 69 -2.51 0.06 -16.63
N SER A 70 -3.10 0.22 -17.80
CA SER A 70 -4.54 0.25 -18.03
C SER A 70 -5.08 -1.16 -18.23
N PHE A 71 -6.27 -1.40 -17.70
CA PHE A 71 -7.03 -2.65 -17.84
C PHE A 71 -8.46 -2.35 -18.33
N PHE A 72 -9.15 -3.38 -18.81
CA PHE A 72 -10.59 -3.37 -18.98
C PHE A 72 -11.28 -3.90 -17.72
N MET A 73 -12.44 -3.36 -17.40
CA MET A 73 -13.23 -3.75 -16.24
C MET A 73 -14.69 -3.97 -16.62
N ASP A 74 -15.30 -4.97 -16.00
CA ASP A 74 -16.71 -5.27 -16.11
C ASP A 74 -17.45 -4.45 -15.04
N VAL A 75 -18.15 -3.39 -15.43
CA VAL A 75 -18.92 -2.53 -14.52
C VAL A 75 -20.37 -3.00 -14.48
N LYS A 76 -20.86 -3.28 -13.27
CA LYS A 76 -22.27 -3.55 -12.98
C LYS A 76 -22.96 -2.24 -12.64
N CYS A 77 -24.01 -1.92 -13.39
CA CYS A 77 -24.88 -0.80 -13.07
C CYS A 77 -25.81 -1.15 -11.89
N PRO A 78 -26.05 -0.22 -10.94
CA PRO A 78 -26.97 -0.46 -9.81
C PRO A 78 -28.45 -0.57 -10.20
N GLY A 79 -28.86 -0.06 -11.37
CA GLY A 79 -30.26 -0.08 -11.82
C GLY A 79 -30.57 -1.19 -12.83
N CYS A 80 -29.85 -1.23 -13.96
CA CYS A 80 -30.12 -2.19 -15.04
C CYS A 80 -29.58 -3.61 -14.73
N PHE A 81 -28.73 -3.79 -13.71
CA PHE A 81 -27.90 -4.98 -13.43
C PHE A 81 -27.04 -5.51 -14.60
N THR A 82 -27.15 -4.89 -15.78
CA THR A 82 -26.36 -5.19 -16.97
C THR A 82 -24.89 -4.93 -16.70
N ILE A 83 -24.05 -5.84 -17.20
CA ILE A 83 -22.59 -5.73 -17.15
C ILE A 83 -22.13 -5.02 -18.41
N THR A 84 -21.38 -3.93 -18.27
CA THR A 84 -20.78 -3.21 -19.40
C THR A 84 -19.26 -3.24 -19.27
N THR A 85 -18.55 -3.61 -20.33
CA THR A 85 -17.09 -3.56 -20.39
C THR A 85 -16.63 -2.12 -20.57
N VAL A 86 -15.86 -1.60 -19.60
CA VAL A 86 -15.38 -0.21 -19.58
C VAL A 86 -13.85 -0.21 -19.52
N PHE A 87 -13.22 0.72 -20.24
CA PHE A 87 -11.77 0.92 -20.17
C PHE A 87 -11.41 1.77 -18.93
N SER A 88 -10.38 1.35 -18.18
CA SER A 88 -9.97 2.01 -16.92
C SER A 88 -9.62 3.51 -17.02
N HIS A 89 -9.22 3.98 -18.20
CA HIS A 89 -8.90 5.39 -18.48
C HIS A 89 -9.77 5.90 -19.65
N ALA A 90 -11.08 5.63 -19.60
CA ALA A 90 -12.02 6.08 -20.63
C ALA A 90 -12.00 7.61 -20.77
N ASN A 91 -11.85 8.09 -22.01
CA ASN A 91 -11.88 9.52 -22.35
C ASN A 91 -13.29 10.04 -22.64
N THR A 92 -14.26 9.14 -22.85
CA THR A 92 -15.67 9.46 -23.07
C THR A 92 -16.50 9.09 -21.85
N VAL A 93 -17.66 9.75 -21.70
CA VAL A 93 -18.68 9.35 -20.72
C VAL A 93 -19.28 8.01 -21.18
N VAL A 94 -19.33 7.01 -20.30
CA VAL A 94 -19.89 5.68 -20.62
C VAL A 94 -21.23 5.50 -19.92
N VAL A 95 -22.20 4.92 -20.62
CA VAL A 95 -23.62 4.86 -20.25
C VAL A 95 -24.14 3.41 -20.30
N CYS A 96 -24.99 2.97 -19.35
CA CYS A 96 -25.66 1.65 -19.44
C CYS A 96 -26.64 1.65 -20.62
N GLN A 97 -26.53 0.66 -21.51
CA GLN A 97 -27.43 0.47 -22.65
C GLN A 97 -28.89 0.23 -22.22
N GLY A 98 -29.14 -0.34 -21.03
CA GLY A 98 -30.47 -0.69 -20.55
C GLY A 98 -31.22 0.39 -19.76
N CYS A 99 -30.53 1.33 -19.10
CA CYS A 99 -31.17 2.37 -18.28
C CYS A 99 -30.67 3.80 -18.53
N SER A 100 -29.81 4.01 -19.52
CA SER A 100 -29.23 5.31 -19.87
C SER A 100 -28.49 6.05 -18.74
N GLN A 101 -28.19 5.36 -17.63
CA GLN A 101 -27.43 5.92 -16.52
C GLN A 101 -25.93 5.99 -16.84
N VAL A 102 -25.30 7.12 -16.50
CA VAL A 102 -23.84 7.28 -16.59
C VAL A 102 -23.14 6.34 -15.62
N LEU A 103 -22.24 5.50 -16.14
CA LEU A 103 -21.42 4.55 -15.37
C LEU A 103 -20.07 5.15 -14.97
N CYS A 104 -19.46 5.95 -15.83
CA CYS A 104 -18.24 6.68 -15.51
C CYS A 104 -18.11 8.02 -16.24
N GLN A 105 -17.40 8.95 -15.60
CA GLN A 105 -16.97 10.23 -16.15
C GLN A 105 -15.47 10.18 -16.46
N PRO A 106 -15.01 10.79 -17.59
CA PRO A 106 -13.61 10.87 -17.92
C PRO A 106 -12.85 11.79 -16.96
N THR A 107 -11.57 11.50 -16.74
CA THR A 107 -10.65 12.34 -15.97
C THR A 107 -9.27 12.32 -16.65
N GLY A 108 -8.31 13.14 -16.19
CA GLY A 108 -6.92 13.06 -16.65
C GLY A 108 -6.16 11.76 -16.26
N GLY A 109 -6.82 10.82 -15.57
CA GLY A 109 -6.24 9.56 -15.13
C GLY A 109 -7.23 8.40 -15.28
N LYS A 110 -7.52 7.71 -14.17
CA LYS A 110 -8.57 6.67 -14.17
C LYS A 110 -9.95 7.32 -14.23
N ALA A 111 -10.85 6.74 -15.02
CA ALA A 111 -12.22 7.22 -15.10
C ALA A 111 -12.90 7.17 -13.72
N ARG A 112 -13.69 8.20 -13.38
CA ARG A 112 -14.45 8.27 -12.13
C ARG A 112 -15.73 7.45 -12.31
N LEU A 113 -15.85 6.34 -11.59
CA LEU A 113 -17.09 5.56 -11.54
C LEU A 113 -18.18 6.33 -10.79
N THR A 114 -19.43 6.18 -11.23
CA THR A 114 -20.61 6.68 -10.52
C THR A 114 -20.83 5.89 -9.22
N GLU A 115 -21.34 6.57 -8.19
CA GLU A 115 -21.65 5.97 -6.90
C GLU A 115 -22.64 4.79 -7.06
N GLY A 116 -22.45 3.73 -6.28
CA GLY A 116 -23.24 2.49 -6.40
C GLY A 116 -22.83 1.53 -7.54
N CYS A 117 -21.96 1.93 -8.47
CA CYS A 117 -21.44 1.01 -9.48
C CYS A 117 -20.36 0.08 -8.89
N SER A 118 -20.51 -1.24 -9.06
CA SER A 118 -19.48 -2.22 -8.69
C SER A 118 -18.71 -2.69 -9.92
N PHE A 119 -17.43 -3.03 -9.79
CA PHE A 119 -16.60 -3.43 -10.93
C PHE A 119 -15.73 -4.66 -10.64
N ARG A 120 -15.47 -5.46 -11.67
CA ARG A 120 -14.50 -6.57 -11.69
C ARG A 120 -13.44 -6.28 -12.74
N ARG A 121 -12.17 -6.60 -12.49
CA ARG A 121 -11.14 -6.57 -13.56
C ARG A 121 -11.33 -7.80 -14.45
N LYS A 122 -11.31 -7.58 -15.77
CA LYS A 122 -11.46 -8.65 -16.75
C LYS A 122 -10.16 -9.46 -16.87
#